data_AF-A0AAD7WFJ0-F1
#
_entry.id   AF-A0AAD7WFJ0-F1
#
_cell.length_a   1.000
_cell.length_b   1.000
_cell.length_c   1.000
_cell.angle_alpha   90.00
_cell.angle_beta   90.00
_cell.angle_gamma   90.00
#
_symmetry.space_group_name_H-M   'P 1'
#
loop_
_entity.id
_entity.type
_entity.pdbx_description
1 polymer ?
#
loop_
_entity_poly.entity_id
_entity_poly.type
_entity_poly.pdbx_seq_one_letter_code
_entity_poly.pdbx_strand_id
1 'polypeptide(L)'
;MLVKARWLGTAAPEHRLIHDVSTRWNSIYHMTDRLLEQWWPVTATGSDPEVTPRGKCYFDLKPEQWTLLEELAHGLQPFKCATVLLSGQEYATVSCLPQLVKGLLKSVQNVPFETTPGKTLQAAAYKQTTEGGGM
;
A
#
# COMPACT_ATOMS: atom_id res chain seq x y z
N MET A 1 -1.41 -29.96 -22.79
CA MET A 1 -1.78 -28.61 -23.29
C MET A 1 -3.19 -28.22 -22.78
N LEU A 2 -3.41 -28.09 -21.47
CA LEU A 2 -4.73 -27.74 -20.91
C LEU A 2 -4.69 -26.77 -19.72
N VAL A 3 -3.59 -26.02 -19.56
CA VAL A 3 -3.46 -25.02 -18.47
C VAL A 3 -3.31 -23.58 -18.99
N LYS A 4 -3.01 -23.39 -20.30
CA LYS A 4 -2.79 -22.07 -20.90
C LYS A 4 -4.08 -21.30 -21.28
N ALA A 5 -5.22 -21.97 -21.45
CA ALA A 5 -6.39 -21.35 -22.10
C ALA A 5 -7.40 -20.69 -21.14
N ARG A 6 -7.30 -20.89 -19.82
CA ARG A 6 -8.31 -20.41 -18.86
C ARG A 6 -8.01 -19.05 -18.23
N TRP A 7 -6.78 -18.54 -18.31
CA TRP A 7 -6.32 -17.39 -17.52
C TRP A 7 -5.85 -16.19 -18.34
N LEU A 8 -6.05 -16.23 -19.67
CA LEU A 8 -6.03 -15.05 -20.55
C LEU A 8 -7.24 -14.11 -20.33
N GLY A 9 -8.09 -14.38 -19.32
CA GLY A 9 -9.40 -13.75 -19.13
C GLY A 9 -9.59 -12.88 -17.88
N THR A 10 -8.60 -12.74 -16.99
CA THR A 10 -8.63 -11.65 -16.00
C THR A 10 -7.73 -10.55 -16.52
N ALA A 11 -8.27 -9.73 -17.43
CA ALA A 11 -7.63 -8.48 -17.81
C ALA A 11 -7.57 -7.60 -16.56
N ALA A 12 -6.48 -7.71 -15.79
CA ALA A 12 -6.13 -6.69 -14.83
C ALA A 12 -6.13 -5.36 -15.60
N PRO A 13 -6.76 -4.30 -15.08
CA PRO A 13 -6.87 -3.05 -15.80
C PRO A 13 -5.47 -2.58 -16.23
N GLU A 14 -5.38 -2.09 -17.47
CA GLU A 14 -4.11 -1.69 -18.07
C GLU A 14 -3.63 -0.38 -17.42
N HIS A 15 -2.99 -0.54 -16.28
CA HIS A 15 -2.36 0.53 -15.55
C HIS A 15 -0.85 0.40 -15.63
N ARG A 16 -0.15 1.53 -15.50
CA ARG A 16 1.30 1.50 -15.34
C ARG A 16 1.63 1.35 -13.86
N LEU A 17 2.68 0.59 -13.56
CA LEU A 17 3.28 0.60 -12.24
C LEU A 17 3.68 2.04 -11.87
N ILE A 18 3.48 2.37 -10.60
CA ILE A 18 3.77 3.69 -10.05
C ILE A 18 5.04 3.56 -9.23
N HIS A 19 5.98 4.48 -9.38
CA HIS A 19 7.15 4.55 -8.52
C HIS A 19 6.87 5.40 -7.28
N ASP A 20 7.50 5.03 -6.17
CA ASP A 20 7.55 5.87 -4.99
C ASP A 20 8.37 7.15 -5.27
N VAL A 21 7.92 8.27 -4.69
CA VAL A 21 8.53 9.60 -4.82
C VAL A 21 8.67 10.19 -3.42
N SER A 22 9.90 10.29 -2.93
CA SER A 22 10.20 10.69 -1.55
C SER A 22 9.63 12.05 -1.11
N THR A 23 9.41 12.96 -2.05
CA THR A 23 8.84 14.30 -1.78
C THR A 23 7.32 14.30 -1.62
N ARG A 24 6.65 13.19 -1.92
CA ARG A 24 5.19 13.08 -1.91
C ARG A 24 4.77 11.89 -1.05
N TRP A 25 4.41 12.15 0.20
CA TRP A 25 4.14 11.10 1.19
C TRP A 25 3.14 10.00 0.74
N ASN A 26 2.18 10.31 -0.13
CA ASN A 26 1.17 9.34 -0.60
C ASN A 26 1.61 8.50 -1.81
N SER A 27 2.79 8.74 -2.39
CA SER A 27 3.29 7.90 -3.50
C SER A 27 3.50 6.45 -3.08
N ILE A 28 3.96 6.21 -1.84
CA ILE A 28 4.20 4.85 -1.33
C ILE A 28 2.90 4.04 -1.28
N TYR A 29 1.79 4.67 -0.88
CA TYR A 29 0.47 4.04 -0.91
C TYR A 29 0.05 3.71 -2.34
N HIS A 30 0.16 4.67 -3.27
CA HIS A 30 -0.24 4.45 -4.66
C HIS A 30 0.63 3.41 -5.38
N MET A 31 1.94 3.38 -5.12
CA MET A 31 2.84 2.34 -5.62
C MET A 31 2.40 0.97 -5.11
N THR A 32 2.18 0.85 -3.79
CA THR A 32 1.85 -0.44 -3.15
C THR A 32 0.49 -0.96 -3.61
N ASP A 33 -0.53 -0.11 -3.62
CA ASP A 33 -1.89 -0.44 -4.08
C ASP A 33 -1.88 -0.89 -5.56
N ARG A 34 -1.17 -0.16 -6.43
CA ARG A 34 -1.01 -0.52 -7.84
C ARG A 34 -0.26 -1.84 -8.02
N LEU A 35 0.79 -2.06 -7.24
CA LEU A 35 1.57 -3.29 -7.32
C LEU A 35 0.74 -4.51 -6.92
N LEU A 36 -0.09 -4.39 -5.88
CA LEU A 36 -1.02 -5.45 -5.46
C LEU A 36 -2.08 -5.73 -6.54
N GLU A 37 -2.63 -4.69 -7.17
CA GLU A 37 -3.56 -4.82 -8.31
C GLU A 37 -2.92 -5.59 -9.49
N GLN A 38 -1.62 -5.36 -9.73
CA GLN A 38 -0.87 -5.94 -10.85
C GLN A 38 -0.05 -7.17 -10.50
N TRP A 39 -0.28 -7.79 -9.33
CA TRP A 39 0.46 -8.96 -8.86
C TRP A 39 0.65 -10.02 -9.94
N TRP A 40 -0.47 -10.47 -10.53
CA TRP A 40 -0.48 -11.59 -11.47
C TRP A 40 0.28 -11.27 -12.77
N PRO A 41 0.01 -10.14 -13.45
CA PRO A 41 0.81 -9.71 -14.59
C PRO A 41 2.31 -9.61 -14.29
N VAL A 42 2.67 -9.06 -13.13
CA VAL A 42 4.08 -8.87 -12.73
C VAL A 42 4.76 -10.22 -12.50
N THR A 43 4.11 -11.13 -11.77
CA THR A 43 4.64 -12.48 -11.47
C THR A 43 4.73 -13.33 -12.74
N ALA A 44 3.73 -13.25 -13.62
CA ALA A 44 3.71 -13.95 -14.90
C ALA A 44 4.86 -13.50 -15.81
N THR A 45 5.06 -12.19 -15.92
CA THR A 45 6.15 -11.60 -16.72
C THR A 45 7.53 -11.97 -16.17
N GLY A 46 7.68 -11.98 -14.84
CA GLY A 46 8.93 -12.39 -14.19
C GLY A 46 9.24 -13.89 -14.32
N SER A 47 8.20 -14.72 -14.45
CA SER A 47 8.33 -16.17 -14.61
C SER A 47 8.53 -16.62 -16.07
N ASP A 48 8.19 -15.76 -17.04
CA ASP A 48 8.33 -16.06 -18.45
C ASP A 48 9.78 -15.86 -18.93
N PRO A 49 10.50 -16.94 -19.29
CA PRO A 49 11.88 -16.85 -19.74
C PRO A 49 12.05 -16.19 -21.13
N GLU A 50 10.98 -16.05 -21.92
CA GLU A 50 11.00 -15.32 -23.19
C GLU A 50 10.97 -13.81 -22.97
N VAL A 51 10.32 -13.34 -21.89
CA VAL A 51 10.19 -11.92 -21.56
C VAL A 51 11.28 -11.46 -20.59
N THR A 52 11.57 -12.28 -19.57
CA THR A 52 12.56 -11.98 -18.54
C THR A 52 13.62 -13.08 -18.53
N PRO A 53 14.81 -12.84 -19.12
CA PRO A 53 15.89 -13.82 -19.09
C PRO A 53 16.24 -14.25 -17.67
N ARG A 54 16.53 -15.55 -17.47
CA ARG A 54 16.96 -16.09 -16.18
C ARG A 54 18.13 -15.27 -15.61
N GLY A 55 18.00 -14.85 -14.35
CA GLY A 55 18.97 -13.97 -13.68
C GLY A 55 18.68 -12.47 -13.82
N LYS A 56 17.68 -12.07 -14.60
CA LYS A 56 17.18 -10.68 -14.68
C LYS A 56 15.79 -10.50 -14.06
N CYS A 57 15.21 -11.56 -13.50
CA CYS A 57 14.03 -11.44 -12.65
C CYS A 57 14.47 -10.93 -11.27
N TYR A 58 14.53 -9.61 -11.13
CA TYR A 58 14.85 -8.94 -9.86
C TYR A 58 13.63 -8.80 -8.94
N PHE A 59 12.46 -9.21 -9.42
CA PHE A 59 11.17 -8.97 -8.79
C PHE A 59 10.52 -10.29 -8.37
N ASP A 60 11.19 -11.00 -7.45
CA ASP A 60 10.65 -12.20 -6.79
C ASP A 60 10.46 -11.89 -5.30
N LEU A 61 9.32 -11.26 -5.00
CA LEU A 61 8.94 -10.97 -3.62
C LEU A 61 8.45 -12.26 -2.97
N LYS A 62 8.98 -12.55 -1.78
CA LYS A 62 8.55 -13.68 -0.95
C LYS A 62 7.11 -13.47 -0.47
N PRO A 63 6.36 -14.55 -0.16
CA PRO A 63 4.99 -14.44 0.36
C PRO A 63 4.87 -13.47 1.55
N GLU A 64 5.84 -13.46 2.46
CA GLU A 64 5.82 -12.57 3.63
C GLU A 64 5.97 -11.09 3.25
N GLN A 65 6.70 -10.80 2.16
CA GLN A 65 6.87 -9.44 1.66
C GLN A 65 5.59 -8.94 0.98
N TRP A 66 4.88 -9.83 0.31
CA TRP A 66 3.56 -9.53 -0.24
C TRP A 66 2.53 -9.25 0.85
N THR A 67 2.48 -10.08 1.90
CA THR A 67 1.63 -9.81 3.07
C THR A 67 1.98 -8.47 3.72
N LEU A 68 3.27 -8.13 3.82
CA LEU A 68 3.67 -6.80 4.31
C LEU A 68 3.15 -5.66 3.42
N LEU A 69 3.16 -5.82 2.09
CA LEU A 69 2.61 -4.81 1.17
C LEU A 69 1.10 -4.63 1.37
N GLU A 70 0.35 -5.73 1.55
CA GLU A 70 -1.09 -5.68 1.86
C GLU A 70 -1.36 -4.97 3.18
N GLU A 71 -0.61 -5.30 4.23
CA GLU A 71 -0.70 -4.64 5.53
C GLU A 71 -0.38 -3.14 5.44
N LEU A 72 0.66 -2.77 4.69
CA LEU A 72 1.03 -1.37 4.46
C LEU A 72 -0.06 -0.61 3.69
N ALA A 73 -0.60 -1.19 2.63
CA ALA A 73 -1.70 -0.59 1.87
C ALA A 73 -2.91 -0.34 2.77
N HIS A 74 -3.31 -1.33 3.57
CA HIS A 74 -4.41 -1.19 4.53
C HIS A 74 -4.13 -0.14 5.60
N GLY A 75 -2.92 -0.11 6.17
CA GLY A 75 -2.55 0.87 7.21
C GLY A 75 -2.47 2.30 6.70
N LEU A 76 -2.10 2.50 5.43
CA LEU A 76 -1.94 3.82 4.82
C LEU A 76 -3.24 4.35 4.17
N GLN A 77 -4.19 3.48 3.81
CA GLN A 77 -5.46 3.87 3.19
C GLN A 77 -6.22 4.97 3.97
N PRO A 78 -6.37 4.91 5.31
CA PRO A 78 -7.04 5.96 6.08
C PRO A 78 -6.40 7.34 5.91
N PHE A 79 -5.07 7.41 5.82
CA PHE A 79 -4.33 8.66 5.62
C PHE A 79 -4.56 9.22 4.22
N LYS A 80 -4.63 8.35 3.21
CA LYS A 80 -4.99 8.76 1.85
C LYS A 80 -6.40 9.34 1.81
N CYS A 81 -7.37 8.68 2.45
CA CYS A 81 -8.75 9.18 2.53
C CYS A 81 -8.83 10.52 3.26
N ALA A 82 -8.14 10.63 4.40
CA ALA A 82 -8.03 11.88 5.17
C ALA A 82 -7.46 13.02 4.31
N THR A 83 -6.43 12.75 3.53
CA THR A 83 -5.81 13.78 2.68
C THR A 83 -6.72 14.20 1.53
N VAL A 84 -7.44 13.26 0.91
CA VAL A 84 -8.44 13.60 -0.11
C VAL A 84 -9.53 14.50 0.48
N LEU A 85 -10.03 14.15 1.68
CA LEU A 85 -11.03 14.97 2.38
C LEU A 85 -10.49 16.37 2.70
N LEU A 86 -9.27 16.47 3.24
CA LEU A 86 -8.68 17.77 3.60
C LEU A 86 -8.25 18.61 2.40
N SER A 87 -8.07 18.00 1.23
CA SER A 87 -7.77 18.70 -0.02
C SER A 87 -9.02 19.29 -0.69
N GLY A 88 -10.22 19.02 -0.15
CA GLY A 88 -11.46 19.59 -0.65
C GLY A 88 -11.48 21.12 -0.51
N GLN A 89 -11.91 21.79 -1.59
CA GLN A 89 -12.04 23.26 -1.62
C GLN A 89 -13.50 23.72 -1.52
N GLU A 90 -14.46 22.83 -1.74
CA GLU A 90 -15.90 23.14 -1.81
C GLU A 90 -16.60 23.05 -0.44
N TYR A 91 -15.89 22.65 0.62
CA TYR A 91 -16.43 22.49 1.96
C TYR A 91 -15.41 22.88 3.03
N ALA A 92 -15.89 23.27 4.21
CA ALA A 92 -15.03 23.58 5.35
C ALA A 92 -14.40 22.29 5.90
N THR A 93 -13.08 22.17 5.79
CA THR A 93 -12.33 20.97 6.20
C THR A 93 -11.78 21.05 7.63
N VAL A 94 -11.54 22.28 8.14
CA VAL A 94 -10.93 22.51 9.46
C VAL A 94 -11.79 21.97 10.60
N SER A 95 -13.12 22.08 10.48
CA SER A 95 -14.05 21.57 11.49
C SER A 95 -14.02 20.04 11.65
N CYS A 96 -13.58 19.31 10.62
CA CYS A 96 -13.47 17.85 10.62
C CYS A 96 -12.13 17.35 11.18
N LEU A 97 -11.12 18.23 11.34
CA LEU A 97 -9.78 17.83 11.78
C LEU A 97 -9.77 17.07 13.12
N PRO A 98 -10.47 17.51 14.19
CA PRO A 98 -10.41 16.80 15.47
C PRO A 98 -10.94 15.36 15.40
N GLN A 99 -12.03 15.15 14.66
CA GLN A 99 -12.64 13.83 14.47
C GLN A 99 -11.76 12.96 13.58
N LEU A 100 -11.14 13.56 12.54
CA LEU A 100 -10.25 12.87 11.63
C LEU A 100 -8.98 12.38 12.33
N VAL A 101 -8.34 13.23 13.15
CA VAL A 101 -7.17 12.83 13.95
C VAL A 101 -7.52 11.68 14.89
N LYS A 102 -8.63 11.78 15.63
CA LYS A 102 -9.09 10.68 16.50
C LYS A 102 -9.36 9.39 15.72
N GLY A 103 -9.99 9.51 14.55
CA GLY A 103 -10.27 8.38 13.67
C GLY A 103 -9.00 7.70 13.15
N LEU A 104 -8.01 8.49 12.72
CA LEU A 104 -6.72 7.99 12.25
C LEU A 104 -5.95 7.29 13.37
N LEU A 105 -5.88 7.88 14.57
CA LEU A 105 -5.24 7.26 15.73
C LEU A 105 -5.86 5.91 16.05
N LYS A 106 -7.20 5.85 16.08
CA LYS A 106 -7.92 4.59 16.29
C LYS A 106 -7.64 3.60 15.15
N SER A 107 -7.58 4.06 13.90
CA SER A 107 -7.31 3.20 12.76
C SER A 107 -5.95 2.53 12.89
N VAL A 108 -4.88 3.29 13.17
CA VAL A 108 -3.51 2.77 13.32
C VAL A 108 -3.41 1.75 14.46
N GLN A 109 -4.10 1.99 15.56
CA GLN A 109 -4.11 1.08 16.72
C GLN A 109 -4.83 -0.25 16.42
N ASN A 110 -5.79 -0.26 15.49
CA ASN A 110 -6.61 -1.42 15.20
C ASN A 110 -6.19 -2.16 13.91
N VAL A 111 -5.13 -1.73 13.21
CA VAL A 111 -4.61 -2.49 12.07
C VAL A 111 -3.93 -3.76 12.60
N PRO A 112 -4.39 -4.96 12.21
CA PRO A 112 -3.69 -6.20 12.53
C PRO A 112 -2.49 -6.31 11.60
N PHE A 113 -1.33 -5.84 12.08
CA PHE A 113 -0.06 -6.16 11.44
C PHE A 113 0.41 -7.51 11.96
N GLU A 114 0.48 -8.52 11.12
CA GLU A 114 1.00 -9.84 11.46
C GLU A 114 2.52 -9.92 11.24
N THR A 115 3.02 -9.23 10.21
CA THR A 115 4.45 -9.22 9.89
C THR A 115 5.28 -8.47 10.94
N THR A 116 6.51 -8.95 11.19
CA THR A 116 7.44 -8.29 12.13
C THR A 116 7.73 -6.82 11.76
N PRO A 117 7.93 -6.45 10.47
CA PRO A 117 8.11 -5.06 10.09
C PRO A 117 6.83 -4.22 10.30
N GLY A 118 5.64 -4.77 10.01
CA GLY A 118 4.37 -4.11 10.28
C GLY A 118 4.16 -3.80 11.76
N LYS A 119 4.46 -4.76 12.65
CA LYS A 119 4.40 -4.56 14.11
C LYS A 119 5.38 -3.47 14.58
N THR A 120 6.57 -3.42 14.00
CA THR A 120 7.58 -2.41 14.30
C THR A 120 7.12 -1.01 13.87
N LEU A 121 6.51 -0.90 12.69
CA LEU A 121 5.89 0.34 12.21
C LEU A 121 4.80 0.83 13.16
N GLN A 122 3.89 -0.07 13.58
CA GLN A 122 2.82 0.27 14.52
C GLN A 122 3.38 0.74 15.87
N ALA A 123 4.39 0.06 16.41
CA ALA A 123 5.04 0.46 17.64
C ALA A 123 5.73 1.83 17.53
N ALA A 124 6.37 2.11 16.40
CA ALA A 124 6.98 3.42 16.13
C ALA A 124 5.93 4.52 16.03
N ALA A 125 4.81 4.27 15.34
CA ALA A 125 3.70 5.20 15.26
C ALA A 125 3.11 5.50 16.64
N TYR A 126 2.95 4.48 17.50
CA TYR A 126 2.44 4.67 18.85
C TYR A 126 3.34 5.57 19.70
N LYS A 127 4.67 5.35 19.68
CA LYS A 127 5.63 6.19 20.41
C LYS A 127 5.51 7.67 20.03
N GLN A 128 5.42 7.96 18.74
CA GLN A 128 5.27 9.33 18.25
C GLN A 128 3.96 9.98 18.71
N THR A 129 2.88 9.21 18.81
CA THR A 129 1.58 9.73 19.28
C THR A 129 1.53 9.98 20.78
N THR A 130 2.32 9.26 21.58
CA THR A 130 2.41 9.44 23.04
C THR A 130 3.38 10.56 23.45
N GLU A 131 4.45 10.78 22.69
CA GLU A 131 5.46 11.79 22.99
C GLU A 131 5.01 13.21 22.58
N GLY A 132 4.13 13.35 21.59
CA GLY A 132 3.59 14.64 21.13
C GLY A 132 2.40 15.20 21.90
N GLY A 133 1.87 14.47 22.90
CA GLY A 133 0.69 14.88 23.69
C GLY A 133 0.98 15.77 24.90
N GLY A 134 2.24 16.17 25.11
CA GLY A 134 2.73 16.92 26.28
C GLY A 134 2.99 18.42 26.06
N MET A 135 2.38 19.04 25.03
CA MET A 135 2.40 20.50 24.83
C MET A 135 1.02 21.09 24.99
#